data_AF-A0AA43UFC3-F1
#
_entry.id   AF-A0AA43UFC3-F1
#
_cell.length_a   1.000
_cell.length_b   1.000
_cell.length_c   1.000
_cell.angle_alpha   90.00
_cell.angle_beta   90.00
_cell.angle_gamma   90.00
#
_symmetry.space_group_name_H-M   'P 1'
#
loop_
_entity.id
_entity.type
_entity.pdbx_description
1 polymer ?
#
loop_
_entity_poly.entity_id
_entity_poly.type
_entity_poly.pdbx_seq_one_letter_code
_entity_poly.pdbx_strand_id
1 'polypeptide(L)'
;MLHREMNGPNLKNDRSGGIEGLPLQLMILILIATLATAIIIGWMGNISTPESIGDVTLDKSDVSAVRGANGYCTITETFSVYVTDQDDNPLKDAVITLSGHGIQDAYGNTVHKNTDKDGKVTFNKNSMRLKMSSNTGFVTVNVSKPGYGEDSSCKIIVIV
;
A
#
# COMPACT_ATOMS: atom_id res chain seq x y z
N MET A 1 -104.15 -7.98 1.38
CA MET A 1 -102.90 -7.56 2.03
C MET A 1 -102.06 -8.80 2.26
N LEU A 2 -100.97 -8.97 1.50
CA LEU A 2 -99.72 -9.54 1.99
C LEU A 2 -98.62 -9.15 0.98
N HIS A 3 -97.59 -8.57 1.53
CA HIS A 3 -96.45 -7.90 0.92
C HIS A 3 -95.27 -8.88 0.91
N ARG A 4 -94.56 -9.05 -0.22
CA ARG A 4 -93.18 -9.61 -0.17
C ARG A 4 -92.34 -9.32 -1.41
N GLU A 5 -91.48 -8.31 -1.22
CA GLU A 5 -90.06 -8.18 -1.56
C GLU A 5 -89.53 -8.48 -2.97
N MET A 6 -88.96 -7.41 -3.54
CA MET A 6 -88.03 -7.37 -4.67
C MET A 6 -86.69 -7.95 -4.23
N ASN A 7 -86.22 -9.01 -4.89
CA ASN A 7 -84.86 -9.51 -4.72
C ASN A 7 -84.03 -9.03 -5.92
N GLY A 8 -83.38 -7.87 -5.78
CA GLY A 8 -82.41 -7.37 -6.76
C GLY A 8 -81.14 -8.22 -6.75
N PRO A 9 -80.45 -8.39 -7.88
CA PRO A 9 -79.24 -9.20 -7.93
C PRO A 9 -78.12 -8.56 -7.08
N ASN A 10 -77.61 -9.32 -6.12
CA ASN A 10 -76.41 -8.98 -5.35
C ASN A 10 -75.18 -8.95 -6.29
N LEU A 11 -74.72 -7.75 -6.62
CA LEU A 11 -73.42 -7.55 -7.28
C LEU A 11 -72.31 -7.85 -6.27
N LYS A 12 -71.78 -9.07 -6.32
CA LYS A 12 -70.53 -9.43 -5.65
C LYS A 12 -69.40 -8.65 -6.31
N ASN A 13 -68.82 -7.68 -5.59
CA ASN A 13 -67.55 -7.08 -5.94
C ASN A 13 -66.45 -8.12 -5.71
N ASP A 14 -66.10 -8.86 -6.77
CA ASP A 14 -64.90 -9.68 -6.78
C ASP A 14 -63.68 -8.75 -6.86
N ARG A 15 -63.03 -8.51 -5.71
CA ARG A 15 -61.70 -7.91 -5.63
C ARG A 15 -60.65 -9.01 -5.58
N SER A 16 -60.70 -9.96 -6.50
CA SER A 16 -59.52 -10.73 -6.88
C SER A 16 -58.64 -9.86 -7.80
N GLY A 17 -58.03 -8.83 -7.20
CA GLY A 17 -56.94 -8.09 -7.82
C GLY A 17 -55.74 -9.01 -7.87
N GLY A 18 -55.57 -9.67 -9.01
CA GLY A 18 -54.50 -10.63 -9.24
C GLY A 18 -53.14 -10.07 -8.82
N ILE A 19 -52.29 -10.97 -8.33
CA ILE A 19 -50.87 -10.78 -8.03
C ILE A 19 -50.10 -10.58 -9.36
N GLU A 20 -50.64 -9.81 -10.31
CA GLU A 20 -50.12 -9.66 -11.66
C GLU A 20 -49.16 -8.47 -11.78
N GLY A 21 -49.18 -7.57 -10.79
CA GLY A 21 -48.15 -6.54 -10.63
C GLY A 21 -46.83 -7.09 -10.07
N LEU A 22 -46.84 -8.24 -9.39
CA LEU A 22 -45.67 -8.79 -8.68
C LEU A 22 -44.58 -9.30 -9.65
N PRO A 23 -44.92 -10.01 -10.75
CA PRO A 23 -43.93 -10.40 -11.77
C PRO A 23 -43.37 -9.20 -12.56
N LEU A 24 -44.22 -8.21 -12.87
CA LEU A 24 -43.83 -7.02 -13.65
C LEU A 24 -42.94 -6.08 -12.83
N GLN A 25 -43.28 -5.87 -11.55
CA GLN A 25 -42.47 -5.07 -10.64
C GLN A 25 -41.11 -5.74 -10.38
N LEU A 26 -41.06 -7.08 -10.28
CA LEU A 26 -39.81 -7.82 -10.13
C LEU A 26 -38.89 -7.62 -11.36
N MET A 27 -39.45 -7.65 -12.56
CA MET A 27 -38.69 -7.46 -13.79
C MET A 27 -38.09 -6.04 -13.87
N ILE A 28 -38.86 -5.01 -13.52
CA ILE A 28 -38.37 -3.63 -13.44
C ILE A 28 -37.27 -3.51 -12.38
N LEU A 29 -37.44 -4.15 -11.22
CA LEU A 29 -36.46 -4.11 -10.14
C LEU A 29 -35.13 -4.75 -10.56
N ILE A 30 -35.16 -5.87 -11.29
CA ILE A 30 -33.95 -6.52 -11.83
C ILE A 30 -33.25 -5.61 -12.85
N LEU A 31 -34.00 -4.96 -13.74
CA LEU A 31 -33.42 -4.03 -14.72
C LEU A 31 -32.74 -2.84 -14.05
N ILE A 32 -33.40 -2.23 -13.05
CA ILE A 32 -32.82 -1.11 -12.31
C ILE A 32 -31.60 -1.57 -11.49
N ALA A 33 -31.68 -2.74 -10.84
CA ALA A 33 -30.58 -3.30 -10.05
C ALA A 33 -29.34 -3.59 -10.92
N THR A 34 -29.54 -4.16 -12.11
CA THR A 34 -28.43 -4.44 -13.04
C THR A 34 -27.81 -3.16 -13.61
N LEU A 35 -28.62 -2.16 -13.97
CA LEU A 35 -28.13 -0.84 -14.39
C LEU A 35 -27.36 -0.13 -13.28
N ALA A 36 -27.87 -0.14 -12.04
CA ALA A 36 -27.20 0.45 -10.89
C ALA A 36 -25.86 -0.27 -10.60
N THR A 37 -25.84 -1.60 -10.68
CA THR A 37 -24.62 -2.39 -10.49
C THR A 37 -23.58 -2.08 -11.56
N ALA A 38 -23.99 -1.93 -12.82
CA ALA A 38 -23.08 -1.60 -13.92
C ALA A 38 -22.39 -0.23 -13.72
N ILE A 39 -23.12 0.77 -13.18
CA ILE A 39 -22.55 2.08 -12.86
C ILE A 39 -21.51 1.98 -11.74
N ILE A 40 -21.82 1.25 -10.68
CA ILE A 40 -20.92 1.06 -9.53
C ILE A 40 -19.65 0.33 -9.98
N ILE A 41 -19.77 -0.73 -10.80
CA ILE A 41 -18.62 -1.45 -11.36
C ILE A 41 -17.81 -0.55 -12.30
N GLY A 42 -18.48 0.26 -13.13
CA GLY A 42 -17.81 1.22 -14.02
C GLY A 42 -16.96 2.24 -13.27
N TRP A 43 -17.40 2.67 -12.08
CA TRP A 43 -16.60 3.52 -11.20
C TRP A 43 -15.46 2.78 -10.49
N MET A 44 -15.68 1.53 -10.06
CA MET A 44 -14.60 0.71 -9.47
C MET A 44 -13.52 0.36 -10.49
N GLY A 45 -13.87 0.21 -11.77
CA GLY A 45 -12.91 -0.03 -12.86
C GLY A 45 -11.99 1.15 -13.19
N ASN A 46 -12.24 2.33 -12.61
CA ASN A 46 -11.42 3.53 -12.81
C ASN A 46 -10.54 3.86 -11.58
N ILE A 47 -10.49 2.98 -10.59
CA ILE A 47 -9.49 3.05 -9.52
C ILE A 47 -8.23 2.38 -10.07
N SER A 48 -7.20 3.17 -10.36
CA SER A 48 -5.85 2.65 -10.59
C SER A 48 -5.48 1.74 -9.42
N THR A 49 -4.95 0.55 -9.72
CA THR A 49 -4.42 -0.39 -8.72
C THR A 49 -3.51 0.39 -7.75
N PRO A 50 -3.64 0.21 -6.43
CA PRO A 50 -2.79 0.91 -5.48
C PRO A 50 -1.32 0.55 -5.76
N GLU A 51 -0.51 1.57 -6.01
CA GLU A 51 0.94 1.41 -6.18
C GLU A 51 1.56 1.15 -4.80
N SER A 52 2.55 0.27 -4.75
CA SER A 52 3.23 -0.10 -3.52
C SER A 52 4.70 -0.40 -3.75
N ILE A 53 5.53 -0.20 -2.74
CA ILE A 53 6.91 -0.68 -2.76
C ILE A 53 6.86 -2.21 -2.77
N GLY A 54 7.50 -2.83 -3.77
CA GLY A 54 7.55 -4.28 -3.94
C GLY A 54 8.68 -4.90 -3.13
N ASP A 55 9.92 -4.61 -3.53
CA ASP A 55 11.11 -5.15 -2.86
C ASP A 55 12.19 -4.09 -2.62
N VAL A 56 12.93 -4.26 -1.52
CA VAL A 56 14.05 -3.42 -1.10
C VAL A 56 15.26 -4.33 -0.85
N THR A 57 16.16 -4.40 -1.83
CA THR A 57 17.32 -5.29 -1.79
C THR A 57 18.63 -4.54 -1.60
N LEU A 58 19.63 -5.26 -1.10
CA LEU A 58 20.99 -4.76 -0.91
C LEU A 58 21.95 -5.52 -1.83
N ASP A 59 22.98 -4.84 -2.35
CA ASP A 59 24.10 -5.55 -2.99
C ASP A 59 24.94 -6.35 -1.98
N LYS A 60 24.87 -5.96 -0.70
CA LYS A 60 25.56 -6.59 0.42
C LYS A 60 24.64 -6.69 1.63
N SER A 61 24.52 -7.91 2.17
CA SER A 61 23.80 -8.18 3.42
C SER A 61 24.47 -7.60 4.67
N ASP A 62 25.80 -7.42 4.59
CA ASP A 62 26.64 -7.01 5.68
C ASP A 62 27.74 -6.05 5.21
N VAL A 63 28.17 -5.17 6.12
CA VAL A 63 29.24 -4.21 5.89
C VAL A 63 30.18 -4.12 7.09
N SER A 64 31.47 -4.02 6.79
CA SER A 64 32.48 -3.77 7.80
C SER A 64 32.51 -2.30 8.22
N ALA A 65 32.77 -2.07 9.51
CA ALA A 65 33.03 -0.79 10.11
C ALA A 65 34.28 -0.87 11.00
N VAL A 66 34.92 0.27 11.25
CA VAL A 66 36.12 0.33 12.11
C VAL A 66 35.87 1.30 13.26
N ARG A 67 36.14 0.85 14.49
CA ARG A 67 36.03 1.67 15.70
C ARG A 67 37.18 2.68 15.78
N GLY A 68 36.84 3.97 15.75
CA GLY A 68 37.76 5.07 15.98
C GLY A 68 37.94 5.40 17.46
N ALA A 69 39.02 6.11 17.79
CA ALA A 69 39.33 6.57 19.15
C ALA A 69 38.27 7.51 19.76
N ASN A 70 37.45 8.15 18.92
CA ASN A 70 36.34 9.01 19.32
C ASN A 70 35.05 8.25 19.69
N GLY A 71 35.11 6.91 19.74
CA GLY A 71 33.97 6.05 20.08
C GLY A 71 32.97 5.81 18.95
N TYR A 72 33.17 6.41 17.76
CA TYR A 72 32.36 6.12 16.58
C TYR A 72 32.95 4.96 15.78
N CYS A 73 32.08 4.18 15.14
CA CYS A 73 32.45 3.20 14.14
C CYS A 73 32.16 3.79 12.76
N THR A 74 33.15 3.78 11.86
CA THR A 74 33.02 4.29 10.49
C THR A 74 32.85 3.12 9.53
N ILE A 75 31.80 3.13 8.70
CA ILE A 75 31.59 2.10 7.67
C ILE A 75 32.70 2.23 6.63
N THR A 76 33.46 1.16 6.40
CA THR A 76 34.64 1.18 5.51
C THR A 76 34.35 0.62 4.12
N GLU A 77 33.14 0.14 3.89
CA GLU A 77 32.68 -0.44 2.63
C GLU A 77 31.65 0.44 1.92
N THR A 78 31.61 0.29 0.60
CA THR A 78 30.53 0.82 -0.23
C THR A 78 29.47 -0.27 -0.40
N PHE A 79 28.21 0.12 -0.29
CA PHE A 79 27.04 -0.73 -0.53
C PHE A 79 25.94 0.08 -1.24
N SER A 80 25.01 -0.62 -1.84
CA SER A 80 23.91 -0.06 -2.61
C SER A 80 22.59 -0.69 -2.19
N VAL A 81 21.54 0.13 -2.22
CA VAL A 81 20.15 -0.30 -2.04
C VAL A 81 19.45 -0.21 -3.39
N TYR A 82 18.66 -1.21 -3.74
CA TYR A 82 17.79 -1.22 -4.90
C TYR A 82 16.34 -1.29 -4.42
N VAL A 83 15.48 -0.49 -5.03
CA VAL A 83 14.05 -0.41 -4.71
C VAL A 83 13.25 -0.66 -5.97
N THR A 84 12.26 -1.53 -5.86
CA THR A 84 11.32 -1.85 -6.94
C THR A 84 9.87 -1.60 -6.51
N ASP A 85 8.98 -1.43 -7.49
CA ASP A 85 7.54 -1.48 -7.27
C ASP A 85 7.03 -2.94 -7.20
N GLN A 86 5.72 -3.12 -6.99
CA GLN A 86 5.09 -4.44 -6.94
C GLN A 86 5.19 -5.28 -8.23
N ASP A 87 5.60 -4.65 -9.33
CA ASP A 87 5.72 -5.24 -10.66
C ASP A 87 7.20 -5.42 -11.07
N ASP A 88 8.13 -5.39 -10.08
CA ASP A 88 9.57 -5.49 -10.23
C ASP A 88 10.23 -4.38 -11.08
N ASN A 89 9.54 -3.26 -11.31
CA ASN A 89 10.13 -2.13 -12.02
C ASN A 89 10.97 -1.26 -11.06
N PRO A 90 12.11 -0.71 -11.52
CA PRO A 90 12.95 0.14 -10.70
C PRO A 90 12.22 1.42 -10.26
N LEU A 91 12.21 1.68 -8.94
CA LEU A 91 11.49 2.81 -8.37
C LEU A 91 12.38 4.04 -8.22
N LYS A 92 12.24 5.01 -9.14
CA LYS A 92 12.99 6.28 -9.14
C LYS A 92 12.49 7.28 -8.09
N ASP A 93 13.40 8.09 -7.55
CA ASP A 93 13.13 9.17 -6.60
C ASP A 93 12.45 8.70 -5.29
N ALA A 94 12.64 7.44 -4.90
CA ALA A 94 12.28 6.95 -3.58
C ALA A 94 13.29 7.48 -2.56
N VAL A 95 12.82 8.00 -1.43
CA VAL A 95 13.66 8.54 -0.36
C VAL A 95 14.10 7.39 0.53
N ILE A 96 15.40 7.22 0.68
CA ILE A 96 16.01 6.21 1.55
C ILE A 96 16.64 6.94 2.73
N THR A 97 16.29 6.51 3.93
CA THR A 97 16.89 6.98 5.18
C THR A 97 17.42 5.80 5.99
N LEU A 98 18.62 5.95 6.55
CA LEU A 98 19.21 4.92 7.41
C LEU A 98 18.97 5.26 8.88
N SER A 99 18.56 4.27 9.67
CA SER A 99 18.32 4.44 11.09
C SER A 99 18.89 3.30 11.92
N GLY A 100 19.16 3.57 13.21
CA GLY A 100 19.77 2.63 14.14
C GLY A 100 21.18 3.03 14.55
N HIS A 101 21.55 2.70 15.79
CA HIS A 101 22.88 2.95 16.36
C HIS A 101 23.40 4.39 16.22
N GLY A 102 22.51 5.39 16.14
CA GLY A 102 22.87 6.79 15.91
C GLY A 102 23.67 7.01 14.62
N ILE A 103 23.35 6.26 13.56
CA ILE A 103 23.98 6.44 12.25
C ILE A 103 23.78 7.87 11.75
N GLN A 104 24.86 8.48 11.30
CA GLN A 104 24.90 9.85 10.84
C GLN A 104 25.94 10.01 9.74
N ASP A 105 25.77 11.03 8.91
CA ASP A 105 26.74 11.38 7.88
C ASP A 105 28.02 12.02 8.48
N ALA A 106 28.94 12.42 7.60
CA ALA A 106 30.16 13.12 7.97
C ALA A 106 29.91 14.43 8.75
N TYR A 107 28.75 15.06 8.53
CA TYR A 107 28.36 16.34 9.13
C TYR A 107 27.54 16.17 10.42
N GLY A 108 27.11 14.95 10.75
CA GLY A 108 26.28 14.66 11.92
C GLY A 108 24.77 14.71 11.66
N ASN A 109 24.34 14.71 10.39
CA ASN A 109 22.93 14.68 10.01
C ASN A 109 22.44 13.26 9.77
N THR A 110 21.11 13.10 9.73
CA THR A 110 20.45 11.86 9.29
C THR A 110 20.88 11.51 7.86
N VAL A 111 21.36 10.29 7.69
CA VAL A 111 21.76 9.79 6.37
C VAL A 111 20.52 9.58 5.51
N HIS A 112 20.42 10.32 4.42
CA HIS A 112 19.33 10.21 3.46
C HIS A 112 19.83 10.40 2.03
N LYS A 113 19.20 9.72 1.08
CA LYS A 113 19.44 9.85 -0.37
C LYS A 113 18.21 9.41 -1.16
N ASN A 114 18.14 9.79 -2.42
CA ASN A 114 17.09 9.35 -3.34
C ASN A 114 17.62 8.28 -4.30
N THR A 115 16.76 7.34 -4.70
CA THR A 115 17.07 6.39 -5.77
C THR A 115 17.15 7.09 -7.13
N ASP A 116 18.06 6.62 -7.98
CA ASP A 116 18.22 7.07 -9.35
C ASP A 116 17.19 6.43 -10.31
N LYS A 117 17.38 6.65 -11.62
CA LYS A 117 16.51 6.10 -12.67
C LYS A 117 16.46 4.57 -12.72
N ASP A 118 17.45 3.90 -12.15
CA ASP A 118 17.58 2.45 -12.10
C ASP A 118 17.11 1.91 -10.73
N GLY A 119 16.41 2.73 -9.92
CA GLY A 119 15.91 2.35 -8.61
C GLY A 119 17.02 2.20 -7.57
N LYS A 120 18.23 2.69 -7.86
CA LYS A 120 19.42 2.42 -7.08
C LYS A 120 19.88 3.64 -6.29
N VAL A 121 20.42 3.40 -5.10
CA VAL A 121 21.24 4.38 -4.39
C VAL A 121 22.52 3.73 -3.89
N THR A 122 23.63 4.46 -3.92
CA THR A 122 24.92 3.99 -3.39
C THR A 122 25.39 4.84 -2.21
N PHE A 123 25.79 4.18 -1.14
CA PHE A 123 26.41 4.77 0.03
C PHE A 123 27.92 4.50 0.01
N ASN A 124 28.70 5.56 -0.01
CA ASN A 124 30.15 5.47 -0.16
C ASN A 124 30.81 5.05 1.14
N LYS A 125 31.94 4.35 1.02
CA LYS A 125 32.81 4.09 2.17
C LYS A 125 33.19 5.40 2.87
N ASN A 126 33.34 5.33 4.19
CA ASN A 126 33.75 6.42 5.08
C ASN A 126 32.82 7.65 5.11
N SER A 127 31.67 7.64 4.44
CA SER A 127 30.73 8.77 4.47
C SER A 127 29.76 8.73 5.65
N MET A 128 29.75 7.64 6.41
CA MET A 128 28.81 7.39 7.50
C MET A 128 29.55 6.88 8.72
N ARG A 129 29.03 7.26 9.88
CA ARG A 129 29.51 6.82 11.19
C ARG A 129 28.34 6.50 12.10
N LEU A 130 28.54 5.57 13.01
CA LEU A 130 27.53 5.13 13.97
C LEU A 130 28.18 4.89 15.35
N LYS A 131 27.35 4.82 16.39
CA LYS A 131 27.76 4.53 17.76
C LYS A 131 27.29 3.14 18.15
N MET A 132 28.20 2.18 18.09
CA MET A 132 27.94 0.80 18.50
C MET A 132 28.72 0.45 19.75
N SER A 133 28.09 -0.26 20.69
CA SER A 133 28.76 -0.84 21.86
C SER A 133 29.21 -2.29 21.61
N SER A 134 28.52 -3.02 20.74
CA SER A 134 28.85 -4.38 20.30
C SER A 134 29.68 -4.40 19.01
N ASN A 135 30.27 -5.56 18.70
CA ASN A 135 30.97 -5.81 17.41
C ASN A 135 30.01 -6.15 16.26
N THR A 136 28.72 -6.34 16.55
CA THR A 136 27.71 -6.65 15.53
C THR A 136 26.41 -5.94 15.89
N GLY A 137 25.72 -5.42 14.88
CA GLY A 137 24.42 -4.80 15.00
C GLY A 137 23.78 -4.62 13.64
N PHE A 138 22.62 -3.97 13.60
CA PHE A 138 21.87 -3.75 12.37
C PHE A 138 21.56 -2.27 12.20
N VAL A 139 21.56 -1.83 10.95
CA VAL A 139 21.01 -0.55 10.52
C VAL A 139 19.77 -0.86 9.68
N THR A 140 18.67 -0.20 9.98
CA THR A 140 17.43 -0.35 9.23
C THR A 140 17.46 0.59 8.03
N VAL A 141 17.07 0.07 6.88
CA VAL A 141 16.86 0.85 5.66
C VAL A 141 15.39 1.20 5.59
N ASN A 142 15.06 2.48 5.69
CA ASN A 142 13.68 2.95 5.56
C ASN A 142 13.52 3.61 4.21
N VAL A 143 12.52 3.18 3.45
CA VAL A 143 12.21 3.66 2.11
C VAL A 143 10.84 4.31 2.15
N SER A 144 10.71 5.48 1.55
CA SER A 144 9.44 6.21 1.44
C SER A 144 9.31 6.81 0.04
N LYS A 145 8.15 6.63 -0.58
CA LYS A 145 7.85 7.19 -1.90
C LYS A 145 6.40 7.69 -1.91
N PRO A 146 6.16 8.97 -2.21
CA PRO A 146 4.81 9.49 -2.39
C PRO A 146 4.05 8.69 -3.45
N GLY A 147 2.85 8.21 -3.11
CA GLY A 147 2.04 7.34 -3.97
C GLY A 147 2.23 5.84 -3.75
N TYR A 148 3.37 5.41 -3.18
CA TYR A 148 3.74 3.99 -3.00
C TYR A 148 3.82 3.55 -1.52
N GLY A 149 3.81 4.51 -0.59
CA GLY A 149 3.88 4.24 0.84
C GLY A 149 5.32 4.15 1.38
N GLU A 150 5.52 3.33 2.41
CA GLU A 150 6.78 3.19 3.14
C GLU A 150 7.13 1.72 3.39
N ASP A 151 8.42 1.39 3.34
CA ASP A 151 8.98 0.09 3.73
C ASP A 151 10.12 0.29 4.73
N SER A 152 10.22 -0.60 5.72
CA SER A 152 11.34 -0.66 6.68
C SER A 152 11.74 -2.09 7.02
N SER A 153 11.42 -3.02 6.12
CA SER A 153 11.66 -4.46 6.31
C SER A 153 13.14 -4.81 6.11
N CYS A 154 13.84 -4.04 5.28
CA CYS A 154 15.24 -4.26 4.93
C CYS A 154 16.21 -3.80 6.04
N LYS A 155 17.19 -4.67 6.35
CA LYS A 155 18.22 -4.42 7.37
C LYS A 155 19.58 -4.80 6.84
N ILE A 156 20.58 -3.96 7.14
CA ILE A 156 21.98 -4.24 6.86
C ILE A 156 22.70 -4.59 8.16
N ILE A 157 23.49 -5.66 8.15
CA ILE A 157 24.31 -6.06 9.29
C ILE A 157 25.59 -5.23 9.26
N VAL A 158 25.94 -4.63 10.39
CA VAL A 158 27.20 -3.90 10.56
C VAL A 158 28.10 -4.68 11.50
N ILE A 159 29.34 -4.94 11.05
CA ILE A 159 30.36 -5.69 11.77
C ILE A 159 31.54 -4.77 12.05
N VAL A 160 31.97 -4.68 13.32
CA VAL A 160 33.05 -3.78 13.79
C VAL A 160 34.30 -4.56 14.15
#